data_AF-A0A963WI34-F1
#
_entry.id   AF-A0A963WI34-F1
#
_cell.length_a   1.000
_cell.length_b   1.000
_cell.length_c   1.000
_cell.angle_alpha   90.00
_cell.angle_beta   90.00
_cell.angle_gamma   90.00
#
_symmetry.space_group_name_H-M   'P 1'
#
loop_
_entity.id
_entity.type
_entity.pdbx_description
1 polymer ?
#
loop_
_entity_poly.entity_id
_entity_poly.type
_entity_poly.pdbx_seq_one_letter_code
_entity_poly.pdbx_strand_id
1 'polypeptide(L)' 'LYAPAFWTINGRVALRDLYIGEVKTELAVWGKNLTDRKVATTALYTPLATSAAYVPGRTYGLDLTVEF' A
#
# COMPACT_ATOMS: atom_id res chain seq x y z
N LEU A 1 -4.68 -24.76 -8.97
CA LEU A 1 -4.80 -23.69 -7.95
C LEU A 1 -5.02 -22.39 -8.68
N TYR A 2 -6.23 -21.84 -8.61
CA TYR A 2 -6.58 -20.59 -9.28
C TYR A 2 -6.87 -19.54 -8.19
N ALA A 3 -6.05 -18.50 -8.13
CA ALA A 3 -6.38 -17.30 -7.37
C ALA A 3 -7.20 -16.40 -8.32
N PRO A 4 -8.44 -16.02 -7.95
CA PRO A 4 -9.25 -15.15 -8.80
C PRO A 4 -8.55 -13.81 -8.98
N ALA A 5 -8.59 -13.29 -10.21
CA ALA A 5 -8.05 -11.98 -10.51
C ALA A 5 -8.76 -10.90 -9.65
N PHE A 6 -7.99 -9.99 -9.08
CA PHE A 6 -8.50 -8.91 -8.25
C PHE A 6 -7.72 -7.63 -8.50
N TRP A 7 -8.34 -6.49 -8.18
CA TRP A 7 -7.72 -5.18 -8.26
C TRP A 7 -7.59 -4.57 -6.87
N THR A 8 -6.49 -3.88 -6.64
CA THR A 8 -6.29 -3.03 -5.46
C THR A 8 -6.14 -1.59 -5.90
N ILE A 9 -6.90 -0.69 -5.29
CA ILE A 9 -6.79 0.75 -5.54
C ILE A 9 -5.83 1.35 -4.51
N ASN A 10 -4.83 2.07 -4.99
CA ASN A 10 -3.87 2.80 -4.18
C ASN A 10 -3.90 4.28 -4.60
N GLY A 11 -3.55 5.18 -3.69
CA GLY A 11 -3.51 6.62 -3.96
C GLY A 11 -2.45 7.34 -3.14
N ARG A 12 -1.93 8.44 -3.69
CA ARG A 12 -1.00 9.36 -3.02
C ARG A 12 -1.33 10.79 -3.45
N VAL A 13 -1.39 11.69 -2.47
CA VAL A 13 -1.55 13.12 -2.68
C VAL A 13 -0.41 13.82 -1.97
N ALA A 14 0.27 14.73 -2.65
CA ALA A 14 1.41 15.44 -2.14
C ALA A 14 1.27 16.95 -2.33
N LEU A 15 1.65 17.68 -1.29
CA LEU A 15 1.87 19.11 -1.33
C LEU A 15 3.38 19.34 -1.51
N ARG A 16 3.75 19.85 -2.68
CA ARG A 16 5.14 20.07 -3.10
C ARG A 16 5.52 21.53 -2.97
N ASP A 17 6.81 21.80 -3.11
CA ASP A 17 7.37 23.16 -3.11
C ASP A 17 7.08 23.93 -1.81
N LEU A 18 7.10 23.21 -0.67
CA LEU A 18 6.98 23.81 0.64
C LEU A 18 8.35 24.28 1.10
N TYR A 19 8.49 25.58 1.33
CA TYR A 19 9.74 26.16 1.82
C TYR A 19 9.69 26.31 3.33
N ILE A 20 10.51 25.54 4.04
CA ILE A 20 10.71 25.66 5.49
C ILE A 20 12.10 26.27 5.69
N GLY A 21 12.15 27.59 5.84
CA GLY A 21 13.40 28.34 5.75
C GLY A 21 13.95 28.31 4.32
N GLU A 22 15.23 27.97 4.17
CA GLU A 22 15.90 27.84 2.86
C GLU A 22 15.76 26.43 2.25
N VAL A 23 15.10 25.51 2.97
CA VAL A 23 15.01 24.10 2.57
C VAL A 23 13.68 23.83 1.86
N LYS A 24 13.77 23.18 0.71
CA LYS A 24 12.61 22.76 -0.07
C LYS A 24 12.11 21.40 0.42
N THR A 25 10.82 21.30 0.68
CA THR A 25 10.18 20.11 1.26
C THR A 25 8.90 19.72 0.53
N GLU A 26 8.52 18.44 0.66
CA GLU A 26 7.25 17.88 0.17
C GLU A 26 6.60 17.08 1.29
N LEU A 27 5.31 17.33 1.54
CA LEU A 27 4.49 16.55 2.46
C LEU A 27 3.47 15.75 1.67
N ALA A 28 3.42 14.44 1.89
CA ALA A 28 2.48 13.57 1.19
C ALA A 28 1.69 12.67 2.14
N VAL A 29 0.43 12.44 1.81
CA VAL A 29 -0.41 11.38 2.38
C VAL A 29 -0.66 10.32 1.32
N TRP A 30 -0.62 9.05 1.73
CA TRP A 30 -0.87 7.94 0.83
C TRP A 30 -1.70 6.84 1.48
N GLY A 31 -2.30 6.01 0.63
CA GLY A 31 -3.04 4.83 1.06
C GLY A 31 -2.88 3.68 0.07
N LYS A 32 -2.75 2.47 0.61
CA LYS A 32 -2.70 1.20 -0.12
C LYS A 32 -3.93 0.36 0.21
N ASN A 33 -4.43 -0.38 -0.77
CA ASN A 33 -5.64 -1.20 -0.66
C ASN A 33 -6.84 -0.38 -0.12
N LEU A 34 -7.11 0.77 -0.73
CA LEU A 34 -8.16 1.73 -0.31
C LEU A 34 -9.57 1.14 -0.34
N THR A 35 -9.79 0.04 -1.06
CA THR A 35 -11.06 -0.70 -1.08
C THR A 35 -11.13 -1.84 -0.05
N ASP A 36 -10.12 -2.02 0.80
CA ASP A 36 -9.99 -3.10 1.80
C ASP A 36 -10.28 -4.51 1.27
N ARG A 37 -9.65 -4.88 0.15
CA ARG A 37 -9.77 -6.24 -0.39
C ARG A 37 -9.05 -7.24 0.52
N LYS A 38 -9.66 -8.41 0.70
CA LYS A 38 -9.12 -9.55 1.46
C LYS A 38 -9.17 -10.79 0.58
N VAL A 39 -8.17 -10.93 -0.27
CA VAL A 39 -8.07 -12.02 -1.26
C VAL A 39 -6.80 -12.81 -0.99
N ALA A 40 -6.88 -14.13 -1.09
CA ALA A 40 -5.70 -15.00 -1.02
C ALA A 40 -4.88 -14.83 -2.31
N THR A 41 -3.60 -14.50 -2.17
CA THR A 41 -2.67 -14.34 -3.30
C THR A 41 -2.03 -15.67 -3.69
N THR A 42 -1.75 -16.51 -2.69
CA THR A 42 -1.15 -17.83 -2.86
C THR A 42 -1.80 -18.78 -1.88
N ALA A 43 -2.12 -20.00 -2.31
CA ALA A 43 -2.58 -21.06 -1.44
C ALA A 43 -1.78 -22.34 -1.71
N LEU A 44 -1.29 -22.96 -0.65
CA LEU A 44 -0.62 -24.25 -0.66
C LEU A 44 -1.49 -25.23 0.11
N TYR A 45 -1.98 -26.26 -0.60
CA TYR A 45 -2.76 -27.34 -0.01
C TYR A 45 -1.85 -28.57 0.11
N THR A 46 -1.73 -29.08 1.33
CA THR A 46 -1.10 -30.38 1.62
C THR A 46 -2.16 -31.32 2.19
N PRO A 47 -1.96 -32.64 2.17
CA PRO A 47 -2.94 -33.59 2.71
C PRO A 47 -3.30 -33.38 4.19
N LEU A 48 -2.43 -32.71 4.97
CA LEU A 48 -2.59 -32.54 6.42
C LEU A 48 -2.84 -31.08 6.84
N ALA A 49 -2.63 -30.12 5.94
CA ALA A 49 -2.75 -28.71 6.25
C ALA A 49 -2.94 -27.85 5.00
N THR A 50 -3.60 -26.70 5.18
CA THR A 50 -3.68 -25.65 4.16
C THR A 50 -2.97 -24.41 4.67
N SER A 51 -2.13 -23.82 3.83
CA SER A 51 -1.48 -22.53 4.07
C SER A 51 -1.91 -21.54 2.97
N ALA A 52 -2.16 -20.29 3.34
CA ALA A 52 -2.49 -19.24 2.39
C ALA A 52 -1.87 -17.91 2.78
N ALA A 53 -1.39 -17.19 1.78
CA ALA A 53 -0.98 -15.80 1.88
C ALA A 53 -2.13 -14.91 1.39
N TYR A 54 -2.30 -13.75 2.03
CA TYR A 54 -3.35 -12.80 1.69
C TYR A 54 -2.73 -11.47 1.27
N VAL A 55 -3.49 -10.71 0.47
CA VAL A 55 -3.16 -9.31 0.20
C VAL A 55 -3.03 -8.53 1.52
N PRO A 56 -2.05 -7.60 1.62
CA PRO A 56 -1.97 -6.71 2.77
C PRO A 56 -3.27 -5.92 2.97
N GLY A 57 -3.64 -5.72 4.25
CA GLY A 57 -4.81 -4.92 4.60
C GLY A 57 -4.66 -3.45 4.21
N ARG A 58 -5.78 -2.71 4.26
CA ARG A 58 -5.76 -1.27 4.01
C ARG A 58 -4.76 -0.57 4.93
N THR A 59 -3.86 0.19 4.35
CA THR A 59 -2.77 0.87 5.06
C THR A 59 -2.68 2.32 4.60
N TYR A 60 -2.43 3.22 5.53
CA TYR A 60 -2.20 4.64 5.27
C TYR A 60 -0.82 5.04 5.74
N GLY A 61 -0.28 6.10 5.15
CA GLY A 61 0.98 6.67 5.59
C GLY A 61 1.13 8.13 5.22
N LEU A 62 2.16 8.73 5.81
CA LEU A 62 2.55 10.13 5.68
C LEU A 62 4.05 10.15 5.40
N ASP A 63 4.46 10.89 4.38
CA ASP A 63 5.85 11.09 4.02
C ASP A 63 6.20 12.58 4.12
N LEU A 64 7.32 12.91 4.76
CA LEU A 64 7.98 14.22 4.65
C LEU A 64 9.29 14.02 3.90
N THR A 65 9.42 14.66 2.74
CA THR A 65 10.63 14.63 1.92
C THR A 65 11.32 15.99 2.01
N VAL A 66 12.64 15.97 2.14
CA VAL A 66 13.49 17.16 2.26
C VAL A 66 14.52 17.11 1.14
N GLU A 67 14.63 18.19 0.38
CA GLU A 67 15.54 18.35 -0.75
C GLU A 67 16.60 19.41 -0.38
N PHE A 68 17.88 19.05 -0.47
CA PHE A 68 19.04 19.87 -0.10
C PHE A 68 19.84 20.27 -1.33
#